data_AF-A0A0G4MP08-F1
#
_entry.id   AF-A0A0G4MP08-F1
#
_cell.length_a   1.000
_cell.length_b   1.000
_cell.length_c   1.000
_cell.angle_alpha   90.00
_cell.angle_beta   90.00
_cell.angle_gamma   90.00
#
_symmetry.space_group_name_H-M   'P 1'
#
loop_
_entity.id
_entity.type
_entity.pdbx_description
1 polymer ?
#
loop_
_entity_poly.entity_id
_entity_poly.type
_entity_poly.pdbx_seq_one_letter_code
_entity_poly.pdbx_strand_id
1 'polypeptide(L)'
;KRSQFHSPYYNETHVALRNEVRKWVDEEIEPFVSEWDEAKLVDPKIYKAMGQRGYLAGLLGMHYQTQYSPKTVDAVPPEKWDLFHELILTDELSRPGSGGFVWNIIGGFG
;
A
#
# COMPACT_ATOMS: atom_id res chain seq x y z
N LYS A 1 24.09 -24.10 -0.64
CA LYS A 1 22.64 -23.95 -0.92
C LYS A 1 22.10 -22.93 0.08
N ARG A 2 21.90 -21.66 -0.32
CA ARG A 2 21.39 -20.63 0.59
C ARG A 2 19.99 -21.06 1.03
N SER A 3 19.77 -21.23 2.33
CA SER A 3 18.43 -21.33 2.89
C SER A 3 17.71 -20.04 2.51
N GLN A 4 16.73 -20.16 1.62
CA GLN A 4 15.82 -19.09 1.25
C GLN A 4 15.15 -18.66 2.56
N PHE A 5 15.43 -17.44 3.04
CA PHE A 5 14.87 -16.92 4.28
C PHE A 5 13.35 -16.77 4.10
N HIS A 6 12.60 -17.84 4.35
CA HIS A 6 11.15 -17.82 4.44
C HIS A 6 10.81 -17.41 5.86
N SER A 7 10.44 -16.15 6.02
CA SER A 7 9.82 -15.69 7.26
C SER A 7 8.52 -16.48 7.47
N PRO A 8 8.24 -17.02 8.67
CA PRO A 8 6.98 -17.71 8.93
C PRO A 8 5.76 -16.79 8.81
N TYR A 9 5.98 -15.48 8.74
CA TYR A 9 4.94 -14.46 8.61
C TYR A 9 4.58 -14.12 7.16
N TYR A 10 5.37 -14.60 6.18
CA TYR A 10 5.16 -14.27 4.77
C TYR A 10 4.75 -15.52 3.99
N ASN A 11 3.82 -15.32 3.06
CA ASN A 11 3.34 -16.34 2.14
C ASN A 11 3.15 -15.73 0.74
N GLU A 12 2.52 -16.46 -0.17
CA GLU A 12 2.32 -16.02 -1.57
C GLU A 12 1.44 -14.76 -1.71
N THR A 13 0.44 -14.54 -0.84
CA THR A 13 -0.44 -13.36 -0.92
C THR A 13 0.31 -12.08 -0.53
N HIS A 14 1.25 -12.18 0.41
CA HIS A 14 2.16 -11.09 0.78
C HIS A 14 3.04 -10.67 -0.40
N VAL A 15 3.61 -11.66 -1.11
CA VAL A 15 4.44 -11.41 -2.29
C VAL A 15 3.61 -10.81 -3.42
N ALA A 16 2.39 -11.30 -3.62
CA ALA A 16 1.47 -10.77 -4.62
C ALA A 16 1.10 -9.30 -4.33
N LEU A 17 0.73 -8.97 -3.09
CA LEU A 17 0.42 -7.60 -2.68
C LEU A 17 1.61 -6.66 -2.89
N ARG A 18 2.81 -7.08 -2.46
CA ARG A 18 4.03 -6.31 -2.66
C ARG A 18 4.23 -5.95 -4.13
N ASN A 19 4.11 -6.93 -5.02
CA ASN A 19 4.30 -6.71 -6.45
C ASN A 19 3.25 -5.78 -7.05
N GLU A 20 1.99 -5.92 -6.62
CA GLU A 20 0.89 -5.05 -7.05
C GLU A 20 1.13 -3.59 -6.65
N VAL A 21 1.36 -3.34 -5.35
CA VAL A 21 1.55 -1.98 -4.82
C VAL A 21 2.82 -1.37 -5.40
N ARG A 22 3.93 -2.13 -5.45
CA ARG A 22 5.19 -1.63 -6.00
C ARG A 22 5.05 -1.20 -7.45
N LYS A 23 4.40 -2.02 -8.29
CA LYS A 23 4.18 -1.65 -9.68
C LYS A 23 3.44 -0.31 -9.78
N TRP A 24 2.40 -0.11 -8.99
CA TRP A 24 1.66 1.15 -8.99
C TRP A 24 2.50 2.32 -8.47
N VAL A 25 3.30 2.12 -7.43
CA VAL A 25 4.21 3.13 -6.88
C VAL A 25 5.26 3.54 -7.92
N ASP A 26 5.94 2.58 -8.53
CA ASP A 26 6.98 2.81 -9.53
C ASP A 26 6.41 3.54 -10.77
N GLU A 27 5.17 3.27 -11.17
CA GLU A 27 4.54 3.84 -12.37
C GLU A 27 3.86 5.20 -12.12
N GLU A 28 3.16 5.37 -11.00
CA GLU A 28 2.23 6.50 -10.78
C GLU A 28 2.68 7.47 -9.68
N ILE A 29 3.67 7.13 -8.87
CA ILE A 29 4.09 7.94 -7.70
C ILE A 29 5.56 8.35 -7.82
N GLU A 30 6.48 7.38 -7.91
CA GLU A 30 7.92 7.63 -7.88
C GLU A 30 8.40 8.68 -8.89
N PRO A 31 7.90 8.70 -10.16
CA PRO A 31 8.33 9.72 -11.13
C PRO A 31 7.91 11.15 -10.80
N PHE A 32 6.91 11.34 -9.93
CA PHE A 32 6.26 12.63 -9.68
C PHE A 32 6.45 13.15 -8.24
N VAL A 33 6.89 12.29 -7.32
CA VAL A 33 6.90 12.61 -5.88
C VAL A 33 7.75 13.84 -5.54
N SER A 34 8.88 14.04 -6.22
CA SER A 34 9.74 15.21 -5.99
C SER A 34 9.06 16.53 -6.36
N GLU A 35 8.31 16.56 -7.47
CA GLU A 35 7.53 17.74 -7.87
C GLU A 35 6.44 18.04 -6.84
N TRP A 36 5.75 17.01 -6.33
CA TRP A 36 4.71 17.17 -5.32
C TRP A 36 5.25 17.67 -3.98
N ASP A 37 6.45 17.23 -3.58
CA ASP A 37 7.12 17.71 -2.38
C ASP A 37 7.48 19.20 -2.48
N GLU A 38 8.04 19.63 -3.62
CA GLU A 38 8.33 21.04 -3.87
C GLU A 38 7.05 21.89 -3.90
N ALA A 39 5.99 21.40 -4.54
CA ALA A 39 4.70 22.06 -4.65
C ALA A 39 3.85 21.98 -3.36
N LYS A 40 4.21 21.09 -2.41
CA LYS A 40 3.42 20.73 -1.22
C LYS A 40 2.00 20.27 -1.56
N LEU A 41 1.84 19.60 -2.71
CA LEU A 41 0.55 19.18 -3.22
C LEU A 41 0.69 17.86 -3.98
N VAL A 42 0.18 16.78 -3.39
CA VAL A 42 0.00 15.51 -4.08
C VAL A 42 -1.19 15.63 -5.03
N ASP A 43 -1.08 15.05 -6.23
CA ASP A 43 -2.17 15.02 -7.19
C ASP A 43 -3.42 14.32 -6.58
N PRO A 44 -4.59 14.98 -6.53
CA PRO A 44 -5.82 14.42 -5.99
C PRO A 44 -6.24 13.07 -6.62
N LYS A 45 -5.78 12.77 -7.84
CA LYS A 45 -6.01 11.47 -8.48
C LYS A 45 -5.43 10.32 -7.65
N ILE A 46 -4.35 10.55 -6.91
CA ILE A 46 -3.68 9.52 -6.10
C ILE A 46 -4.56 9.11 -4.94
N TYR A 47 -5.17 10.06 -4.21
CA TYR A 47 -6.15 9.75 -3.16
C TYR A 47 -7.33 8.94 -3.70
N LYS A 48 -7.84 9.33 -4.86
CA LYS A 48 -8.93 8.58 -5.50
C LYS A 48 -8.49 7.16 -5.85
N ALA A 49 -7.28 6.99 -6.38
CA ALA A 49 -6.71 5.68 -6.69
C ALA A 49 -6.55 4.81 -5.43
N MET A 50 -6.07 5.38 -4.31
CA MET A 50 -5.96 4.68 -3.02
C MET A 50 -7.30 4.06 -2.58
N GLY A 51 -8.40 4.81 -2.69
CA GLY A 51 -9.73 4.29 -2.38
C GLY A 51 -10.23 3.26 -3.41
N GLN A 52 -9.99 3.51 -4.70
CA GLN A 52 -10.44 2.61 -5.78
C GLN A 52 -9.74 1.25 -5.77
N ARG A 53 -8.45 1.22 -5.41
CA ARG A 53 -7.60 0.03 -5.27
C ARG A 53 -7.81 -0.70 -3.93
N GLY A 54 -8.67 -0.17 -3.06
CA GLY A 54 -8.93 -0.74 -1.74
C GLY A 54 -7.85 -0.46 -0.69
N TYR A 55 -6.74 0.19 -1.04
CA TYR A 55 -5.61 0.42 -0.13
C TYR A 55 -6.01 1.14 1.18
N LEU A 56 -6.94 2.10 1.13
CA LEU A 56 -7.43 2.75 2.35
C LEU A 56 -8.14 1.78 3.32
N ALA A 57 -8.83 0.76 2.81
CA ALA A 57 -9.44 -0.26 3.66
C ALA A 57 -8.41 -1.28 4.18
N GLY A 58 -7.33 -1.50 3.44
CA GLY A 58 -6.20 -2.33 3.85
C GLY A 58 -5.34 -1.75 4.97
N LEU A 59 -5.48 -0.44 5.26
CA LEU A 59 -4.75 0.26 6.32
C LEU A 59 -5.54 0.37 7.64
N LEU A 60 -6.58 -0.45 7.81
CA LEU A 60 -7.48 -0.41 8.98
C LEU A 60 -7.31 -1.63 9.90
N GLY A 61 -6.08 -2.13 10.04
CA GLY A 61 -5.75 -3.23 10.95
C GLY A 61 -5.92 -4.63 10.35
N MET A 62 -6.06 -5.61 11.25
CA MET A 62 -5.95 -7.04 10.92
C MET A 62 -7.02 -7.56 9.95
N HIS A 63 -8.23 -7.01 10.00
CA HIS A 63 -9.35 -7.51 9.21
C HIS A 63 -9.74 -6.51 8.14
N TYR A 64 -9.89 -6.99 6.91
CA TYR A 64 -10.29 -6.15 5.80
C TYR A 64 -11.75 -5.71 5.95
N GLN A 65 -11.99 -4.40 5.92
CA GLN A 65 -13.29 -3.80 6.28
C GLN A 65 -14.32 -3.79 5.12
N THR A 66 -14.68 -4.97 4.60
CA THR A 66 -15.59 -5.12 3.46
C THR A 66 -17.01 -4.58 3.70
N GLN A 67 -17.42 -4.44 4.96
CA GLN A 67 -18.69 -3.85 5.36
C GLN A 67 -18.81 -2.34 5.06
N TYR A 68 -17.68 -1.62 4.97
CA TYR A 68 -17.64 -0.18 4.74
C TYR A 68 -17.25 0.20 3.31
N SER A 69 -16.66 -0.73 2.56
CA SER A 69 -16.26 -0.48 1.18
C SER A 69 -16.35 -1.76 0.34
N PRO A 70 -16.98 -1.71 -0.85
CA PRO A 70 -16.94 -2.81 -1.80
C PRO A 70 -15.59 -2.90 -2.54
N LYS A 71 -14.65 -1.96 -2.31
CA LYS A 71 -13.33 -1.95 -2.96
C LYS A 71 -12.34 -2.78 -2.17
N THR A 72 -11.72 -3.72 -2.85
CA THR A 72 -10.73 -4.65 -2.31
C THR A 72 -9.44 -4.54 -3.11
N VAL A 73 -8.32 -4.88 -2.48
CA VAL A 73 -7.06 -5.11 -3.19
C VAL A 73 -7.23 -6.26 -4.18
N ASP A 74 -6.53 -6.20 -5.30
CA ASP A 74 -6.70 -7.24 -6.34
C ASP A 74 -5.94 -8.53 -5.97
N ALA A 75 -4.76 -8.40 -5.38
CA ALA A 75 -3.86 -9.52 -5.11
C ALA A 75 -4.26 -10.40 -3.92
N VAL A 76 -5.10 -9.91 -2.99
CA VAL A 76 -5.36 -10.59 -1.71
C VAL A 76 -6.85 -10.65 -1.43
N PRO A 77 -7.45 -11.85 -1.35
CA PRO A 77 -8.83 -11.98 -0.88
C PRO A 77 -8.99 -11.41 0.54
N PRO A 78 -10.07 -10.65 0.84
CA PRO A 78 -10.29 -10.04 2.16
C PRO A 78 -10.14 -11.01 3.35
N GLU A 79 -10.58 -12.25 3.19
CA GLU A 79 -10.52 -13.32 4.19
C GLU A 79 -9.11 -13.83 4.49
N LYS A 80 -8.12 -13.46 3.66
CA LYS A 80 -6.70 -13.79 3.84
C LYS A 80 -5.87 -12.58 4.28
N TRP A 81 -6.49 -11.43 4.50
CA TRP A 81 -5.79 -10.23 4.97
C TRP A 81 -5.31 -10.42 6.41
N ASP A 82 -4.11 -9.94 6.69
CA ASP A 82 -3.51 -9.91 8.03
C ASP A 82 -2.63 -8.65 8.18
N LEU A 83 -2.05 -8.45 9.38
CA LEU A 83 -1.20 -7.29 9.68
C LEU A 83 0.05 -7.19 8.81
N PHE A 84 0.57 -8.29 8.28
CA PHE A 84 1.76 -8.25 7.43
C PHE A 84 1.41 -7.71 6.04
N HIS A 85 0.17 -7.87 5.58
CA HIS A 85 -0.31 -7.20 4.37
C HIS A 85 -0.38 -5.68 4.55
N GLU A 86 -0.92 -5.21 5.68
CA GLU A 86 -0.92 -3.78 6.01
C GLU A 86 0.50 -3.21 6.12
N LEU A 87 1.41 -3.95 6.76
CA LEU A 87 2.82 -3.58 6.84
C LEU A 87 3.44 -3.44 5.44
N ILE A 88 3.19 -4.39 4.54
CA ILE A 88 3.70 -4.35 3.16
C ILE A 88 3.13 -3.15 2.40
N LEU A 89 1.83 -2.88 2.54
CA LEU A 89 1.21 -1.73 1.90
C LEU A 89 1.86 -0.43 2.38
N THR A 90 2.09 -0.29 3.69
CA THR A 90 2.77 0.87 4.29
C THR A 90 4.22 1.00 3.81
N ASP A 91 4.94 -0.12 3.76
CA ASP A 91 6.35 -0.19 3.32
C ASP A 91 6.48 0.24 1.84
N GLU A 92 5.65 -0.30 0.95
CA GLU A 92 5.70 0.05 -0.46
C GLU A 92 5.25 1.50 -0.73
N LEU A 93 4.28 2.05 0.03
CA LEU A 93 3.93 3.47 -0.05
C LEU A 93 5.06 4.39 0.43
N SER A 94 5.95 3.89 1.30
CA SER A 94 7.11 4.63 1.80
C SER A 94 8.32 4.57 0.86
N ARG A 95 8.30 3.65 -0.11
CA ARG A 95 9.39 3.38 -1.06
C ARG A 95 9.90 4.61 -1.84
N PRO A 96 9.05 5.58 -2.27
CA PRO A 96 9.53 6.78 -2.97
C PRO A 96 10.42 7.70 -2.12
N GLY A 97 10.55 7.46 -0.81
CA GLY A 97 11.45 8.21 0.06
C GLY A 97 10.95 9.61 0.44
N SER A 98 9.65 9.90 0.24
CA SER A 98 9.03 11.17 0.61
C SER A 98 8.17 11.02 1.88
N GLY A 99 8.64 11.60 2.98
CA GLY A 99 7.83 11.72 4.19
C GLY A 99 6.61 12.62 3.99
N GLY A 100 6.72 13.65 3.14
CA GLY A 100 5.62 14.56 2.80
C GLY A 100 4.47 13.80 2.16
N PHE A 101 4.76 12.99 1.14
CA PHE A 101 3.79 12.12 0.49
C PHE A 101 3.15 11.11 1.45
N VAL A 102 3.95 10.37 2.23
CA VAL A 102 3.44 9.34 3.15
C VAL A 102 2.50 9.95 4.19
N TRP A 103 2.91 11.04 4.85
CA TRP A 103 2.06 11.71 5.83
C TRP A 103 0.84 12.40 5.21
N ASN A 104 0.92 12.78 3.94
CA ASN A 104 -0.22 13.30 3.20
C ASN A 104 -1.27 12.17 3.01
N ILE A 105 -0.88 11.05 2.40
CA ILE A 105 -1.84 10.03 1.96
C ILE A 105 -2.34 9.14 3.09
N ILE A 106 -1.47 8.75 4.03
CA ILE A 106 -1.81 7.76 5.07
C ILE A 106 -1.55 8.28 6.49
N GLY A 107 -1.34 9.59 6.66
CA GLY A 107 -1.21 10.19 7.99
C GLY A 107 -2.46 9.95 8.83
N GLY A 108 -2.28 9.34 10.02
CA GLY A 108 -3.39 8.99 10.92
C GLY A 108 -3.95 7.58 10.75
N PHE A 109 -3.40 6.80 9.80
CA PHE A 109 -3.55 5.35 9.78
C PHE A 109 -2.41 4.72 10.59
N GLY A 110 -2.71 3.64 11.32
CA GLY A 110 -1.81 3.01 12.31
C GLY A 110 -2.33 3.06 13.73
#